data_AF-A0A321LJN7-F1
#
_entry.id   AF-A0A321LJN7-F1
#
_cell.length_a   1.000
_cell.length_b   1.000
_cell.length_c   1.000
_cell.angle_alpha   90.00
_cell.angle_beta   90.00
_cell.angle_gamma   90.00
#
_symmetry.space_group_name_H-M   'P 1'
#
loop_
_entity.id
_entity.type
_entity.pdbx_description
1 polymer ?
#
loop_
_entity_poly.entity_id
_entity_poly.type
_entity_poly.pdbx_seq_one_letter_code
_entity_poly.pdbx_strand_id
1 'polypeptide(L)'
;MGADPASDAPRQGRELLIFHIANAFLQLVWLNPGDCDLHLEISDSPDKNAQRIIVETPHNNSYCGQRRALAQALTARGITISNTGLELATPVAVDVVGMAFQDFNHSRGSPKVATPWELHPAVVTVK
;
A
#
# COMPACT_ATOMS: atom_id res chain seq x y z
N MET A 1 -3.55 20.11 13.27
CA MET A 1 -2.66 19.46 12.30
C MET A 1 -1.66 20.50 11.83
N GLY A 2 -0.39 20.13 11.64
CA GLY A 2 0.65 21.04 11.16
C GLY A 2 0.50 21.34 9.66
N ALA A 3 1.21 22.35 9.16
CA ALA A 3 1.34 22.58 7.73
C ALA A 3 2.10 21.43 7.06
N ASP A 4 1.78 21.14 5.81
CA ASP A 4 2.50 20.13 5.02
C ASP A 4 3.98 20.51 4.94
N PRO A 5 4.90 19.55 5.11
CA PRO A 5 6.32 19.81 4.94
C PRO A 5 6.60 20.23 3.48
N ALA A 6 7.61 21.09 3.30
CA ALA A 6 8.13 21.38 1.96
C ALA A 6 8.61 20.09 1.28
N SER A 7 8.57 20.03 -0.05
CA SER A 7 8.93 18.82 -0.80
C SER A 7 10.39 18.39 -0.63
N ASP A 8 11.26 19.30 -0.18
CA ASP A 8 12.66 19.07 0.13
C ASP A 8 12.97 19.05 1.63
N ALA A 9 11.94 19.10 2.49
CA ALA A 9 12.13 19.02 3.92
C ALA A 9 12.82 17.69 4.29
N PRO A 10 13.83 17.71 5.17
CA PRO A 10 14.46 16.48 5.64
C PRO A 10 13.43 15.57 6.32
N ARG A 11 13.45 14.29 5.95
CA ARG A 11 12.66 13.24 6.61
C ARG A 11 12.98 13.18 8.10
N GLN A 12 11.95 12.94 8.91
CA GLN A 12 12.08 12.92 10.36
C GLN A 12 11.21 11.83 11.01
N GLY A 13 11.56 11.45 12.24
CA GLY A 13 10.75 10.54 13.05
C GLY A 13 10.50 9.19 12.38
N ARG A 14 9.22 8.86 12.13
CA ARG A 14 8.81 7.58 11.55
C ARG A 14 9.33 7.38 10.13
N GLU A 15 9.55 8.45 9.37
CA GLU A 15 10.03 8.38 7.99
C GLU A 15 11.48 7.88 7.85
N LEU A 16 12.19 7.80 8.98
CA LEU A 16 13.54 7.23 9.07
C LEU A 16 13.51 5.72 9.41
N LEU A 17 12.33 5.13 9.54
CA LEU A 17 12.14 3.74 9.94
C LEU A 17 11.64 2.89 8.76
N ILE A 18 12.15 1.65 8.71
CA ILE A 18 11.58 0.57 7.90
C ILE A 18 10.69 -0.25 8.82
N PHE A 19 9.47 -0.50 8.35
CA PHE A 19 8.50 -1.35 9.02
C PHE A 19 8.44 -2.71 8.31
N HIS A 20 8.35 -3.77 9.11
CA HIS A 20 7.99 -5.10 8.64
C HIS A 20 6.68 -5.51 9.31
N ILE A 21 5.62 -5.60 8.51
CA ILE A 21 4.32 -6.10 8.94
C ILE A 21 4.24 -7.55 8.50
N ALA A 22 4.62 -8.43 9.41
CA ALA A 22 4.72 -9.86 9.13
C ALA A 22 3.36 -10.48 8.79
N ASN A 23 2.25 -9.94 9.27
CA ASN A 23 0.90 -10.42 8.96
C ASN A 23 -0.04 -9.24 8.75
N ALA A 24 -0.52 -9.09 7.52
CA ALA A 24 -1.60 -8.17 7.19
C ALA A 24 -2.56 -8.83 6.20
N PHE A 25 -3.70 -8.19 5.99
CA PHE A 25 -4.71 -8.61 5.05
C PHE A 25 -4.89 -7.53 4.00
N LEU A 26 -4.53 -7.85 2.76
CA LEU A 26 -4.80 -7.03 1.58
C LEU A 26 -6.31 -7.01 1.34
N GLN A 27 -6.87 -5.80 1.34
CA GLN A 27 -8.30 -5.56 1.23
C GLN A 27 -8.68 -4.98 -0.13
N LEU A 28 -7.83 -4.10 -0.67
CA LEU A 28 -8.08 -3.37 -1.92
C LEU A 28 -6.75 -3.21 -2.67
N VAL A 29 -6.76 -3.34 -4.00
CA VAL A 29 -5.58 -3.14 -4.85
C VAL A 29 -5.96 -2.42 -6.15
N TRP A 30 -5.10 -1.51 -6.61
CA TRP A 30 -5.22 -0.86 -7.91
C TRP A 30 -3.89 -0.32 -8.42
N LEU A 31 -3.80 -0.17 -9.74
CA LEU A 31 -2.74 0.60 -10.38
C LEU A 31 -3.16 2.07 -10.40
N ASN A 32 -2.44 2.93 -9.70
CA ASN A 32 -2.76 4.36 -9.70
C ASN A 32 -2.33 5.02 -11.01
N PRO A 33 -3.25 5.66 -11.76
CA PRO A 33 -2.91 6.26 -13.06
C PRO A 33 -2.06 7.53 -12.94
N GLY A 34 -1.96 8.14 -11.75
CA GLY A 34 -1.22 9.39 -11.54
C GLY A 34 0.30 9.20 -11.48
N ASP A 35 0.76 8.21 -10.72
CA ASP A 35 2.19 7.92 -10.48
C ASP A 35 2.61 6.53 -11.02
N CYS A 36 1.68 5.76 -11.58
CA CYS A 36 1.86 4.38 -12.03
C CYS A 36 2.22 3.40 -10.91
N ASP A 37 2.16 3.81 -9.64
CA ASP A 37 2.44 2.95 -8.51
C ASP A 37 1.32 1.95 -8.31
N LEU A 38 1.71 0.77 -7.80
CA LEU A 38 0.71 -0.18 -7.36
C LEU A 38 0.30 0.20 -5.94
N HIS A 39 -0.95 0.60 -5.78
CA HIS A 39 -1.52 0.98 -4.52
C HIS A 39 -2.30 -0.19 -3.93
N LEU A 40 -2.15 -0.36 -2.63
CA LEU A 40 -2.80 -1.41 -1.86
C LEU A 40 -3.35 -0.81 -0.57
N GLU A 41 -4.51 -1.29 -0.13
CA GLU A 41 -4.97 -1.09 1.24
C GLU A 41 -4.83 -2.38 2.02
N ILE A 42 -4.13 -2.31 3.15
CA ILE A 42 -3.99 -3.42 4.07
C ILE A 42 -4.65 -3.11 5.41
N SER A 43 -5.00 -4.17 6.13
CA SER A 43 -5.54 -4.12 7.49
C SER A 43 -4.87 -5.18 8.36
N ASP A 44 -5.00 -5.04 9.68
CA ASP A 44 -4.47 -5.99 10.68
C ASP A 44 -5.33 -7.26 10.83
N SER A 45 -6.55 -7.24 10.30
CA SER A 45 -7.52 -8.35 10.36
C SER A 45 -8.24 -8.54 9.02
N PRO A 46 -8.84 -9.71 8.75
CA PRO A 46 -9.60 -9.92 7.52
C PRO A 46 -10.97 -9.24 7.53
N ASP A 47 -11.36 -8.56 8.61
CA ASP A 47 -12.65 -7.86 8.66
C ASP A 47 -12.72 -6.77 7.58
N LYS A 48 -13.79 -6.78 6.79
CA LYS A 48 -14.02 -5.77 5.75
C LYS A 48 -14.22 -4.37 6.29
N ASN A 49 -14.52 -4.21 7.58
CA ASN A 49 -14.66 -2.92 8.25
C ASN A 49 -13.42 -2.51 9.05
N ALA A 50 -12.36 -3.31 9.05
CA ALA A 50 -11.12 -2.96 9.71
C ALA A 50 -10.53 -1.66 9.15
N GLN A 51 -9.87 -0.91 10.04
CA GLN A 51 -9.09 0.27 9.64
C GLN A 51 -7.94 -0.16 8.73
N ARG A 52 -7.63 0.71 7.76
CA ARG A 52 -6.64 0.42 6.73
C ARG A 52 -5.55 1.49 6.66
N ILE A 53 -4.42 1.08 6.12
CA ILE A 53 -3.35 1.97 5.65
C ILE A 53 -3.10 1.72 4.18
N ILE A 54 -2.60 2.74 3.48
CA ILE A 54 -2.12 2.61 2.11
C ILE A 54 -0.69 2.04 2.13
N VAL A 55 -0.40 1.22 1.12
CA VAL A 55 0.92 0.68 0.82
C VAL A 55 1.16 0.86 -0.68
N GLU A 56 2.31 1.38 -1.06
CA GLU A 56 2.63 1.68 -2.45
C GLU A 56 3.91 0.97 -2.91
N THR A 57 3.82 0.27 -4.04
CA THR A 57 4.99 -0.36 -4.69
C THR A 57 5.38 0.45 -5.94
N PRO A 58 6.58 1.08 -5.94
CA PRO A 58 6.98 2.02 -7.00
C PRO A 58 7.03 1.46 -8.42
N HIS A 59 6.72 2.28 -9.42
CA HIS A 59 6.90 1.98 -10.84
C HIS A 59 8.32 2.29 -11.31
N ASN A 60 9.29 1.46 -10.89
CA ASN A 60 10.66 1.57 -11.38
C ASN A 60 11.37 0.21 -11.46
N ASN A 61 12.59 0.22 -12.00
CA ASN A 61 13.37 -1.00 -12.22
C ASN A 61 13.68 -1.76 -10.92
N SER A 62 13.85 -1.06 -9.80
CA SER A 62 14.18 -1.67 -8.49
C SER A 62 13.02 -2.47 -7.89
N TYR A 63 11.78 -2.16 -8.27
CA TYR A 63 10.57 -2.82 -7.76
C TYR A 63 9.83 -3.67 -8.81
N CYS A 64 10.27 -3.66 -10.07
CA CYS A 64 9.62 -4.40 -11.16
C CYS A 64 9.54 -5.92 -10.90
N GLY A 65 10.57 -6.51 -10.27
CA GLY A 65 10.55 -7.92 -9.89
C GLY A 65 9.43 -8.25 -8.90
N GLN A 66 9.34 -7.45 -7.84
CA GLN A 66 8.38 -7.60 -6.75
C GLN A 66 6.96 -7.33 -7.23
N ARG A 67 6.75 -6.31 -8.07
CA ARG A 67 5.46 -6.03 -8.71
C ARG A 67 4.96 -7.19 -9.55
N ARG A 68 5.84 -7.80 -10.36
CA ARG A 68 5.48 -8.98 -11.16
C ARG A 68 5.13 -10.17 -10.28
N ALA A 69 5.91 -10.44 -9.24
CA ALA A 69 5.64 -11.53 -8.30
C ALA A 69 4.29 -11.36 -7.60
N LEU A 70 3.97 -10.15 -7.11
CA LEU A 70 2.69 -9.84 -6.51
C LEU A 70 1.53 -10.00 -7.52
N ALA A 71 1.66 -9.44 -8.72
CA ALA A 71 0.64 -9.55 -9.76
C ALA A 71 0.37 -11.02 -10.15
N GLN A 72 1.43 -11.83 -10.28
CA GLN A 72 1.32 -13.27 -10.54
C GLN A 72 0.61 -13.99 -9.39
N ALA A 73 0.97 -13.70 -8.15
CA ALA A 73 0.35 -14.32 -6.97
C ALA A 73 -1.13 -13.96 -6.82
N LEU A 74 -1.52 -12.72 -7.15
CA LEU A 74 -2.92 -12.29 -7.16
C LEU A 74 -3.70 -12.92 -8.33
N THR A 75 -3.09 -12.97 -9.52
CA THR A 75 -3.71 -13.60 -10.70
C THR A 75 -3.95 -15.09 -10.48
N ALA A 76 -3.03 -15.80 -9.80
CA ALA A 76 -3.21 -17.20 -9.42
C ALA A 76 -4.40 -17.43 -8.47
N ARG A 77 -4.89 -16.37 -7.80
CA ARG A 77 -6.10 -16.36 -6.95
C ARG A 77 -7.32 -15.80 -7.68
N GLY A 78 -7.25 -15.59 -8.99
CA GLY A 78 -8.33 -15.03 -9.81
C GLY A 78 -8.53 -13.52 -9.64
N ILE A 79 -7.54 -12.80 -9.10
CA ILE A 79 -7.59 -11.35 -8.88
C ILE A 79 -6.80 -10.66 -9.99
N THR A 80 -7.48 -9.85 -10.79
CA THR A 80 -6.86 -9.01 -11.82
C THR A 80 -6.73 -7.58 -11.30
N ILE A 81 -5.52 -7.03 -11.32
CA ILE A 81 -5.27 -5.64 -10.96
C ILE A 81 -5.70 -4.74 -12.13
N SER A 82 -6.61 -3.80 -11.87
CA SER A 82 -7.02 -2.75 -12.82
C SER A 82 -6.56 -1.37 -12.34
N ASN A 83 -6.84 -0.34 -13.14
CA ASN A 83 -6.65 1.06 -12.75
C ASN A 83 -7.78 1.62 -11.87
N THR A 84 -8.74 0.76 -11.50
CA THR A 84 -9.84 1.07 -10.60
C THR A 84 -9.66 0.29 -9.31
N GLY A 85 -9.96 0.91 -8.17
CA GLY A 85 -9.96 0.24 -6.87
C GLY A 85 -10.78 -1.05 -6.89
N LEU A 86 -10.12 -2.20 -6.73
CA LEU A 86 -10.78 -3.48 -6.58
C LEU A 86 -10.78 -3.90 -5.11
N GLU A 87 -11.93 -3.77 -4.44
CA GLU A 87 -12.14 -4.41 -3.14
C GLU A 87 -12.18 -5.93 -3.34
N LEU A 88 -11.26 -6.64 -2.70
CA LEU A 88 -11.16 -8.10 -2.83
C LEU A 88 -12.35 -8.77 -2.14
N ALA A 89 -13.02 -9.73 -2.78
CA ALA A 89 -14.12 -10.45 -2.13
C ALA A 89 -13.65 -11.18 -0.85
N THR A 90 -12.48 -11.81 -0.92
CA THR A 90 -11.80 -12.42 0.23
C THR A 90 -10.47 -11.69 0.44
N PRO A 91 -10.20 -11.13 1.63
CA PRO A 91 -8.92 -10.51 1.93
C PRO A 91 -7.78 -11.51 1.76
N VAL A 92 -6.64 -11.05 1.26
CA VAL A 92 -5.48 -11.90 0.98
C VAL A 92 -4.43 -11.66 2.05
N ALA A 93 -3.96 -12.72 2.71
CA ALA A 93 -2.88 -12.61 3.68
C ALA A 93 -1.57 -12.20 2.99
N VAL A 94 -0.90 -11.18 3.52
CA VAL A 94 0.33 -10.62 2.97
C VAL A 94 1.35 -10.32 4.06
N ASP A 95 2.61 -10.23 3.62
CA ASP A 95 3.75 -9.69 4.34
C ASP A 95 4.17 -8.38 3.68
N VAL A 96 4.45 -7.33 4.46
CA VAL A 96 4.82 -6.01 3.92
C VAL A 96 6.10 -5.50 4.57
N VAL A 97 7.06 -5.09 3.74
CA VAL A 97 8.25 -4.35 4.17
C VAL A 97 8.27 -3.01 3.46
N GLY A 98 8.32 -1.90 4.20
CA GLY A 98 8.32 -0.58 3.60
C GLY A 98 8.77 0.54 4.54
N MET A 99 9.09 1.69 3.97
CA MET A 99 9.37 2.91 4.75
C MET A 99 8.07 3.62 5.07
N ALA A 100 7.95 4.18 6.28
CA ALA A 100 6.83 5.06 6.56
C ALA A 100 6.95 6.36 5.76
N PHE A 101 5.83 6.82 5.24
CA PHE A 101 5.69 8.10 4.57
C PHE A 101 4.39 8.74 5.04
N GLN A 102 4.42 10.05 5.31
CA GLN A 102 3.21 10.77 5.68
C GLN A 102 2.70 11.52 4.46
N ASP A 103 1.64 10.98 3.85
CA ASP A 103 0.96 11.63 2.74
C ASP A 103 -0.14 12.56 3.28
N PHE A 104 0.02 13.86 3.06
CA PHE A 104 -0.95 14.88 3.45
C PHE A 104 -2.07 15.05 2.42
N ASN A 105 -2.10 14.26 1.34
CA ASN A 105 -3.23 14.24 0.42
C ASN A 105 -4.37 13.35 0.93
N HIS A 106 -5.34 13.98 1.58
CA HIS A 106 -6.47 13.32 2.26
C HIS A 106 -7.52 12.64 1.35
N SER A 107 -7.31 12.58 0.03
CA SER A 107 -8.30 12.06 -0.91
C SER A 107 -7.92 10.73 -1.58
N ARG A 108 -6.93 10.01 -1.03
CA ARG A 108 -6.45 8.72 -1.55
C ARG A 108 -7.07 7.54 -0.76
N GLY A 109 -7.42 6.48 -1.49
CA GLY A 109 -7.97 5.23 -0.94
C GLY A 109 -9.46 5.28 -0.60
N SER A 110 -9.92 4.25 0.09
CA SER A 110 -11.30 4.05 0.51
C SER A 110 -11.61 4.77 1.83
N PRO A 111 -12.90 4.92 2.19
CA PRO A 111 -13.30 5.50 3.49
C PRO A 111 -12.78 4.75 4.73
N LYS A 112 -12.14 3.59 4.57
CA LYS A 112 -11.57 2.79 5.66
C LYS A 112 -10.10 3.10 5.93
N VAL A 113 -9.45 3.88 5.08
CA VAL A 113 -8.10 4.40 5.33
C VAL A 113 -8.21 5.42 6.47
N ALA A 114 -7.57 5.10 7.61
CA ALA A 114 -7.81 5.79 8.87
C ALA A 114 -6.65 6.70 9.31
N THR A 115 -5.65 6.89 8.45
CA THR A 115 -4.40 7.61 8.79
C THR A 115 -3.77 8.22 7.54
N PRO A 116 -3.08 9.37 7.66
CA PRO A 116 -2.26 9.93 6.58
C PRO A 116 -0.92 9.19 6.40
N TRP A 117 -0.61 8.24 7.29
CA TRP A 117 0.59 7.43 7.19
C TRP A 117 0.38 6.25 6.24
N GLU A 118 1.31 6.09 5.31
CA GLU A 118 1.40 4.97 4.39
C GLU A 118 2.77 4.29 4.48
N LEU A 119 2.91 3.16 3.78
CA LEU A 119 4.21 2.56 3.50
C LEU A 119 4.59 2.78 2.03
N HIS A 120 5.54 3.68 1.78
CA HIS A 120 6.06 4.01 0.46
C HIS A 120 7.55 4.38 0.57
N PRO A 121 8.45 3.69 -0.15
CA PRO A 121 8.19 2.55 -1.01
C PRO A 121 8.06 1.27 -0.20
N ALA A 122 7.28 0.32 -0.72
CA ALA A 122 7.06 -0.96 -0.07
C ALA A 122 7.18 -2.15 -1.03
N VAL A 123 7.48 -3.30 -0.44
CA VAL A 123 7.39 -4.63 -1.05
C VAL A 123 6.28 -5.38 -0.34
N VAL A 124 5.37 -5.98 -1.13
CA VAL A 124 4.26 -6.79 -0.63
C VAL A 124 4.39 -8.21 -1.18
N THR A 125 4.39 -9.19 -0.28
CA THR A 125 4.49 -10.61 -0.61
C THR A 125 3.21 -11.32 -0.18
N VAL A 126 2.58 -12.07 -1.09
CA VAL A 126 1.40 -12.86 -0.75
C VAL A 126 1.82 -14.16 -0.05
N LYS A 127 1.07 -14.55 0.98
CA LYS A 127 1.25 -15.80 1.72
C LYS A 127 0.49 -16.98 1.11
#